data_AF-A0A371P6N3-F1
#
_entry.id   AF-A0A371P6N3-F1
#
_cell.length_a   1.000
_cell.length_b   1.000
_cell.length_c   1.000
_cell.angle_alpha   90.00
_cell.angle_beta   90.00
_cell.angle_gamma   90.00
#
_symmetry.space_group_name_H-M   'P 1'
#
loop_
_entity.id
_entity.type
_entity.pdbx_description
1 polymer ?
#
loop_
_entity_poly.entity_id
_entity_poly.type
_entity_poly.pdbx_seq_one_letter_code
_entity_poly.pdbx_strand_id
1 'polypeptide(L)'
;MGNIENYNDLSFENQILLLFSKSSMIQEEVELFTKLIGQHMNWSYVLGQLYFHKIPGIAWRNISKYILEQGNIKCAYSKLYSTLQQTYLSNIARAKEQFELSIPLLSQLEREGINYALLKGIVLSNSIYNDYGCREFNDLDILIDRASIKEVSQILNKLGYVQGTIDFRTNKVISSERKEIALWSMVSHEVYPFIKQFDMPLSKYHKADIQFSIDLLTSTRTDEEVSVFLKRSQTVSIMGHKLSTLSWADFLIFLCIHFYKEAINYDEVIKYKDLLLYKSCDIHNMVNNHNLNIDWYQLIDTVKTFNIEKSIYYSLYYVSQLYGNFIPVFVLEALKPNNLDYLNKVTFYEKDHGLFTWTDTIVNRFFNPMRVSELIDLNLKKT
;
A
#
# COMPACT_ATOMS: atom_id res chain seq x y z
N MET A 1 1.15 -19.79 10.34
CA MET A 1 0.50 -20.95 9.69
C MET A 1 -0.87 -20.46 9.24
N GLY A 2 -1.16 -20.46 7.94
CA GLY A 2 -2.46 -20.02 7.44
C GLY A 2 -3.52 -21.07 7.77
N ASN A 3 -4.48 -20.75 8.64
CA ASN A 3 -5.61 -21.64 8.89
C ASN A 3 -6.62 -21.48 7.75
N ILE A 4 -6.84 -22.56 6.99
CA ILE A 4 -7.93 -22.64 5.99
C ILE A 4 -9.30 -22.37 6.60
N GLU A 5 -9.43 -22.53 7.92
CA GLU A 5 -10.65 -22.21 8.68
C GLU A 5 -11.18 -20.80 8.39
N ASN A 6 -10.31 -19.82 8.09
CA ASN A 6 -10.74 -18.45 7.76
C ASN A 6 -11.46 -18.35 6.40
N TYR A 7 -11.37 -19.37 5.55
CA TYR A 7 -12.03 -19.41 4.24
C TYR A 7 -13.44 -19.98 4.28
N ASN A 8 -13.77 -20.79 5.30
CA ASN A 8 -14.99 -21.60 5.29
C ASN A 8 -16.28 -20.75 5.30
N ASP A 9 -16.23 -19.56 5.87
CA ASP A 9 -17.37 -18.64 5.94
C ASP A 9 -17.48 -17.70 4.71
N LEU A 10 -16.52 -17.79 3.77
CA LEU A 10 -16.48 -16.96 2.56
C LEU A 10 -17.09 -17.67 1.36
N SER A 11 -17.68 -16.89 0.45
CA SER A 11 -18.03 -17.40 -0.88
C SER A 11 -16.78 -17.87 -1.64
N PHE A 12 -16.95 -18.78 -2.59
CA PHE A 12 -15.83 -19.26 -3.42
C PHE A 12 -15.11 -18.12 -4.15
N GLU A 13 -15.83 -17.08 -4.56
CA GLU A 13 -15.25 -15.87 -5.14
C GLU A 13 -14.33 -15.13 -4.16
N ASN A 14 -14.73 -14.99 -2.90
CA ASN A 14 -13.91 -14.28 -1.90
C ASN A 14 -12.72 -15.13 -1.45
N GLN A 15 -12.91 -16.46 -1.35
CA GLN A 15 -11.81 -17.39 -1.07
C GLN A 15 -10.72 -17.29 -2.14
N ILE A 16 -11.10 -17.34 -3.43
CA ILE A 16 -10.11 -17.28 -4.52
C ILE A 16 -9.41 -15.90 -4.59
N LEU A 17 -10.11 -14.80 -4.27
CA LEU A 17 -9.52 -13.46 -4.20
C LEU A 17 -8.43 -13.34 -3.15
N LEU A 18 -8.65 -13.89 -1.95
CA LEU A 18 -7.63 -13.92 -0.89
C LEU A 18 -6.45 -14.83 -1.24
N LEU A 19 -6.69 -15.94 -1.94
CA LEU A 19 -5.60 -16.78 -2.43
C LEU A 19 -4.79 -15.99 -3.48
N PHE A 20 -5.45 -15.30 -4.42
CA PHE A 20 -4.76 -14.48 -5.41
C PHE A 20 -3.85 -13.40 -4.82
N SER A 21 -4.15 -12.86 -3.64
CA SER A 21 -3.35 -11.79 -3.01
C SER A 21 -2.12 -12.29 -2.23
N LYS A 22 -1.94 -13.60 -2.02
CA LYS A 22 -0.79 -14.17 -1.30
C LYS A 22 0.43 -14.32 -2.20
N SER A 23 1.63 -13.94 -1.72
CA SER A 23 2.89 -14.13 -2.47
C SER A 23 3.34 -15.59 -2.53
N SER A 24 3.05 -16.34 -1.47
CA SER A 24 3.28 -17.76 -1.33
C SER A 24 2.06 -18.43 -0.69
N MET A 25 1.76 -19.65 -1.12
CA MET A 25 0.68 -20.46 -0.57
C MET A 25 1.26 -21.71 0.07
N ILE A 26 0.65 -22.17 1.17
CA ILE A 26 0.93 -23.52 1.71
C ILE A 26 0.27 -24.58 0.83
N GLN A 27 0.65 -25.85 1.01
CA GLN A 27 0.19 -26.95 0.15
C GLN A 27 -1.34 -27.03 0.08
N GLU A 28 -2.01 -26.92 1.22
CA GLU A 28 -3.47 -27.01 1.32
C GLU A 28 -4.16 -25.82 0.62
N GLU A 29 -3.54 -24.64 0.64
CA GLU A 29 -4.01 -23.46 -0.09
C GLU A 29 -3.83 -23.61 -1.60
N VAL A 30 -2.74 -24.25 -2.05
CA VAL A 30 -2.51 -24.57 -3.48
C VAL A 30 -3.56 -25.56 -3.98
N GLU A 31 -3.92 -26.56 -3.18
CA GLU A 31 -4.98 -27.53 -3.49
C GLU A 31 -6.34 -26.84 -3.61
N LEU A 32 -6.68 -25.98 -2.64
CA LEU A 32 -7.90 -25.18 -2.69
C LEU A 32 -7.92 -24.24 -3.90
N PHE A 33 -6.82 -23.54 -4.16
CA PHE A 33 -6.67 -22.63 -5.30
C PHE A 33 -6.87 -23.36 -6.63
N THR A 34 -6.22 -24.52 -6.80
CA THR A 34 -6.32 -25.36 -7.99
C THR A 34 -7.75 -25.86 -8.20
N LYS A 35 -8.43 -26.26 -7.11
CA LYS A 35 -9.84 -26.66 -7.13
C LYS A 35 -10.73 -25.50 -7.57
N LEU A 36 -10.58 -24.32 -6.96
CA LEU A 36 -11.43 -23.14 -7.21
C LEU A 36 -11.24 -22.59 -8.64
N ILE A 37 -10.01 -22.48 -9.14
CA ILE A 37 -9.70 -22.08 -10.53
C ILE A 37 -10.50 -22.91 -11.56
N GLY A 38 -10.72 -24.19 -11.27
CA GLY A 38 -11.42 -25.13 -12.14
C GLY A 38 -12.95 -25.13 -11.99
N GLN A 39 -13.53 -24.29 -11.12
CA GLN A 39 -14.97 -24.25 -10.84
C GLN A 39 -15.69 -23.08 -11.52
N HIS A 40 -16.97 -23.30 -11.83
CA HIS A 40 -17.86 -22.22 -12.27
C HIS A 40 -18.30 -21.39 -11.06
N MET A 41 -18.03 -20.09 -11.12
CA MET A 41 -18.40 -19.08 -10.12
C MET A 41 -18.66 -17.74 -10.84
N ASN A 42 -19.00 -16.68 -10.13
CA ASN A 42 -19.16 -15.36 -10.73
C ASN A 42 -17.79 -14.75 -11.09
N TRP A 43 -17.21 -15.20 -12.20
CA TRP A 43 -15.92 -14.73 -12.69
C TRP A 43 -15.90 -13.24 -13.07
N SER A 44 -17.06 -12.66 -13.43
CA SER A 44 -17.19 -11.22 -13.63
C SER A 44 -16.97 -10.45 -12.34
N TYR A 45 -17.52 -10.93 -11.22
CA TYR A 45 -17.26 -10.37 -9.90
C TYR A 45 -15.79 -10.55 -9.49
N VAL A 46 -15.22 -11.75 -9.64
CA VAL A 46 -13.81 -12.01 -9.31
C VAL A 46 -12.88 -11.10 -10.11
N LEU A 47 -13.08 -11.00 -11.43
CA LEU A 47 -12.26 -10.12 -12.27
C LEU A 47 -12.42 -8.66 -11.83
N GLY A 48 -13.65 -8.20 -11.59
CA GLY A 48 -13.92 -6.85 -11.09
C GLY A 48 -13.19 -6.56 -9.77
N GLN A 49 -13.24 -7.49 -8.82
CA GLN A 49 -12.58 -7.36 -7.53
C GLN A 49 -11.05 -7.39 -7.61
N LEU A 50 -10.46 -8.20 -8.50
CA LEU A 50 -9.01 -8.20 -8.71
C LEU A 50 -8.50 -6.80 -9.11
N TYR A 51 -9.19 -6.12 -10.02
CA TYR A 51 -8.85 -4.77 -10.45
C TYR A 51 -9.22 -3.72 -9.41
N PHE A 52 -10.41 -3.82 -8.80
CA PHE A 52 -10.83 -2.92 -7.72
C PHE A 52 -9.79 -2.89 -6.60
N HIS A 53 -9.34 -4.07 -6.16
CA HIS A 53 -8.34 -4.21 -5.10
C HIS A 53 -6.88 -4.06 -5.55
N LYS A 54 -6.63 -3.81 -6.84
CA LYS A 54 -5.29 -3.61 -7.43
C LYS A 54 -4.34 -4.81 -7.25
N ILE A 55 -4.87 -6.03 -7.37
CA ILE A 55 -4.09 -7.27 -7.27
C ILE A 55 -4.09 -8.15 -8.56
N PRO A 56 -4.30 -7.64 -9.79
CA PRO A 56 -4.31 -8.51 -10.98
C PRO A 56 -2.91 -9.08 -11.32
N GLY A 57 -1.84 -8.34 -11.02
CA GLY A 57 -0.47 -8.77 -11.30
C GLY A 57 -0.05 -9.97 -10.46
N ILE A 58 -0.25 -9.88 -9.15
CA ILE A 58 0.03 -10.99 -8.23
C ILE A 58 -0.86 -12.21 -8.52
N ALA A 59 -2.10 -11.98 -8.94
CA ALA A 59 -3.01 -13.04 -9.35
C ALA A 59 -2.45 -13.82 -10.56
N TRP A 60 -1.90 -13.13 -11.57
CA TRP A 60 -1.22 -13.78 -12.70
C TRP A 60 -0.02 -14.61 -12.24
N ARG A 61 0.84 -14.06 -11.38
CA ARG A 61 2.00 -14.81 -10.87
C ARG A 61 1.56 -16.10 -10.16
N ASN A 62 0.47 -16.06 -9.39
CA ASN A 62 -0.08 -17.26 -8.76
C ASN A 62 -0.59 -18.29 -9.77
N ILE A 63 -1.26 -17.87 -10.85
CA ILE A 63 -1.67 -18.76 -11.95
C ILE A 63 -0.45 -19.38 -12.63
N SER A 64 0.55 -18.57 -12.98
CA SER A 64 1.80 -19.05 -13.60
C SER A 64 2.43 -20.15 -12.75
N LYS A 65 2.67 -19.84 -11.47
CA LYS A 65 3.41 -20.70 -10.54
C LYS A 65 2.66 -21.99 -10.17
N TYR A 66 1.40 -21.87 -9.78
CA TYR A 66 0.67 -22.98 -9.17
C TYR A 66 -0.21 -23.76 -10.15
N ILE A 67 -0.49 -23.21 -11.34
CA ILE A 67 -1.31 -23.88 -12.35
C ILE A 67 -0.48 -24.23 -13.58
N LEU A 68 0.11 -23.22 -14.25
CA LEU A 68 0.77 -23.42 -15.54
C LEU A 68 2.10 -24.19 -15.43
N GLU A 69 2.97 -23.81 -14.49
CA GLU A 69 4.25 -24.49 -14.24
C GLU A 69 4.07 -25.93 -13.73
N GLN A 70 2.90 -26.24 -13.18
CA GLN A 70 2.53 -27.59 -12.75
C GLN A 70 1.91 -28.43 -13.90
N GLY A 71 1.84 -27.88 -15.12
CA GLY A 71 1.24 -28.56 -16.28
C GLY A 71 -0.28 -28.66 -16.24
N ASN A 72 -0.95 -27.95 -15.33
CA ASN A 72 -2.40 -27.92 -15.25
C ASN A 72 -2.94 -26.77 -16.13
N ILE A 73 -3.87 -27.09 -17.03
CA ILE A 73 -4.51 -26.11 -17.92
C ILE A 73 -5.98 -25.86 -17.58
N LYS A 74 -6.50 -26.51 -16.53
CA LYS A 74 -7.91 -26.42 -16.17
C LYS A 74 -8.21 -25.04 -15.58
N CYS A 75 -8.99 -24.26 -16.31
CA CYS A 75 -9.55 -22.99 -15.86
C CYS A 75 -11.00 -22.90 -16.35
N ALA A 76 -11.94 -22.66 -15.43
CA ALA A 76 -13.35 -22.51 -15.82
C ALA A 76 -13.60 -21.26 -16.66
N TYR A 77 -12.74 -20.24 -16.54
CA TYR A 77 -12.80 -19.00 -17.32
C TYR A 77 -11.44 -18.65 -17.93
N SER A 78 -11.14 -19.23 -19.09
CA SER A 78 -9.82 -19.12 -19.74
C SER A 78 -9.41 -17.68 -20.10
N LYS A 79 -10.36 -16.77 -20.32
CA LYS A 79 -10.05 -15.36 -20.65
C LYS A 79 -9.33 -14.65 -19.48
N LEU A 80 -9.56 -15.08 -18.24
CA LEU A 80 -8.85 -14.63 -17.03
C LEU A 80 -7.34 -14.59 -17.26
N TYR A 81 -6.79 -15.66 -17.84
CA TYR A 81 -5.35 -15.83 -18.01
C TYR A 81 -4.77 -14.73 -18.90
N SER A 82 -5.33 -14.56 -20.10
CA SER A 82 -4.86 -13.54 -21.04
C SER A 82 -4.99 -12.12 -20.48
N THR A 83 -6.07 -11.83 -19.74
CA THR A 83 -6.32 -10.51 -19.17
C THR A 83 -5.31 -10.19 -18.05
N LEU A 84 -5.12 -11.11 -17.12
CA LEU A 84 -4.18 -10.91 -16.01
C LEU A 84 -2.72 -10.89 -16.50
N GLN A 85 -2.37 -11.73 -17.48
CA GLN A 85 -1.04 -11.72 -18.09
C GLN A 85 -0.71 -10.37 -18.74
N GLN A 86 -1.67 -9.77 -19.46
CA GLN A 86 -1.47 -8.45 -20.07
C GLN A 86 -1.21 -7.36 -19.02
N THR A 87 -1.99 -7.36 -17.93
CA THR A 87 -1.75 -6.42 -16.82
C THR A 87 -0.40 -6.66 -16.15
N TYR A 88 -0.03 -7.91 -15.89
CA TYR A 88 1.27 -8.27 -15.34
C TYR A 88 2.44 -7.77 -16.21
N LEU A 89 2.38 -7.98 -17.53
CA LEU A 89 3.41 -7.50 -18.45
C LEU A 89 3.46 -5.96 -18.50
N SER A 90 2.29 -5.30 -18.45
CA SER A 90 2.23 -3.84 -18.35
C SER A 90 2.86 -3.33 -17.06
N ASN A 91 2.67 -4.02 -15.93
CA ASN A 91 3.29 -3.68 -14.66
C ASN A 91 4.82 -3.79 -14.71
N ILE A 92 5.36 -4.85 -15.32
CA ILE A 92 6.82 -4.98 -15.52
C ILE A 92 7.36 -3.81 -16.33
N ALA A 93 6.74 -3.51 -17.47
CA ALA A 93 7.19 -2.44 -18.35
C ALA A 93 7.10 -1.07 -17.64
N ARG A 94 5.97 -0.79 -16.97
CA ARG A 94 5.79 0.44 -16.20
C ARG A 94 6.80 0.57 -15.06
N ALA A 95 7.08 -0.51 -14.33
CA ALA A 95 8.04 -0.48 -13.24
C ALA A 95 9.45 -0.10 -13.72
N LYS A 96 9.86 -0.61 -14.90
CA LYS A 96 11.14 -0.23 -15.54
C LYS A 96 11.15 1.25 -15.91
N GLU A 97 10.12 1.72 -16.62
CA GLU A 97 10.01 3.14 -17.00
C GLU A 97 10.03 4.06 -15.76
N GLN A 98 9.19 3.78 -14.76
CA GLN A 98 9.14 4.57 -13.53
C GLN A 98 10.48 4.58 -12.79
N PHE A 99 11.18 3.45 -12.76
CA PHE A 99 12.52 3.38 -12.16
C PHE A 99 13.52 4.22 -12.94
N GLU A 100 13.60 4.07 -14.27
CA GLU A 100 14.48 4.85 -15.15
C GLU A 100 14.27 6.36 -14.98
N LEU A 101 13.01 6.80 -14.90
CA LEU A 101 12.63 8.20 -14.67
C LEU A 101 13.01 8.69 -13.26
N SER A 102 13.12 7.80 -12.28
CA SER A 102 13.50 8.12 -10.90
C SER A 102 15.01 8.30 -10.72
N ILE A 103 15.83 7.62 -11.52
CA ILE A 103 17.30 7.58 -11.36
C ILE A 103 17.96 8.98 -11.31
N PRO A 104 17.60 9.95 -12.17
CA PRO A 104 18.23 11.28 -12.12
C PRO A 104 18.04 11.99 -10.78
N LEU A 105 16.84 11.87 -10.18
CA LEU A 105 16.56 12.42 -8.86
C LEU A 105 17.38 11.72 -7.79
N LEU A 106 17.28 10.38 -7.72
CA LEU A 106 17.95 9.59 -6.70
C LEU A 106 19.47 9.77 -6.74
N SER A 107 20.05 9.82 -7.94
CA SER A 107 21.48 10.08 -8.12
C SER A 107 21.89 11.49 -7.69
N GLN A 108 20.99 12.49 -7.78
CA GLN A 108 21.27 13.82 -7.26
C GLN A 108 21.20 13.84 -5.73
N LEU A 109 20.20 13.17 -5.13
CA LEU A 109 20.08 13.09 -3.66
C LEU A 109 21.34 12.47 -3.03
N GLU A 110 21.82 11.36 -3.59
CA GLU A 110 23.05 10.69 -3.15
C GLU A 110 24.29 11.60 -3.30
N ARG A 111 24.40 12.34 -4.42
CA ARG A 111 25.55 13.24 -4.66
C ARG A 111 25.59 14.43 -3.70
N GLU A 112 24.44 14.97 -3.32
CA GLU A 112 24.32 16.08 -2.37
C GLU A 112 24.34 15.59 -0.91
N GLY A 113 24.41 14.28 -0.67
CA GLY A 113 24.41 13.69 0.67
C GLY A 113 23.08 13.87 1.40
N ILE A 114 21.96 13.99 0.68
CA ILE A 114 20.63 14.13 1.26
C ILE A 114 20.19 12.77 1.79
N ASN A 115 19.91 12.69 3.09
CA ASN A 115 19.37 11.49 3.69
C ASN A 115 17.92 11.25 3.21
N TYR A 116 17.66 10.06 2.68
CA TYR A 116 16.34 9.69 2.19
C TYR A 116 16.08 8.19 2.35
N ALA A 117 14.82 7.80 2.27
CA ALA A 117 14.41 6.41 2.14
C ALA A 117 13.33 6.26 1.08
N LEU A 118 13.53 5.33 0.15
CA LEU A 118 12.46 4.90 -0.76
C LEU A 118 11.40 4.16 0.00
N LEU A 119 10.14 4.40 -0.38
CA LEU A 119 8.97 3.75 0.21
C LEU A 119 8.17 3.00 -0.84
N LYS A 120 7.20 2.22 -0.36
CA LYS A 120 6.12 1.57 -1.11
C LYS A 120 6.57 1.00 -2.47
N GLY A 121 5.97 1.44 -3.57
CA GLY A 121 5.84 0.72 -4.85
C GLY A 121 7.07 -0.06 -5.28
N ILE A 122 8.15 0.64 -5.62
CA ILE A 122 9.35 -0.01 -6.14
C ILE A 122 10.06 -0.91 -5.12
N VAL A 123 10.09 -0.52 -3.84
CA VAL A 123 10.74 -1.30 -2.78
C VAL A 123 9.96 -2.58 -2.51
N LEU A 124 8.63 -2.50 -2.44
CA LEU A 124 7.74 -3.64 -2.25
C LEU A 124 7.85 -4.62 -3.42
N SER A 125 7.73 -4.13 -4.66
CA SER A 125 7.86 -4.96 -5.86
C SER A 125 9.20 -5.69 -5.93
N ASN A 126 10.29 -5.01 -5.53
CA ASN A 126 11.63 -5.57 -5.50
C ASN A 126 11.84 -6.57 -4.37
N SER A 127 11.53 -6.19 -3.13
CA SER A 127 12.06 -6.88 -1.94
C SER A 127 11.04 -7.81 -1.28
N ILE A 128 9.74 -7.54 -1.47
CA ILE A 128 8.65 -8.35 -0.91
C ILE A 128 8.12 -9.32 -1.96
N TYR A 129 7.78 -8.82 -3.15
CA TYR A 129 7.26 -9.66 -4.22
C TYR A 129 8.37 -10.36 -5.03
N ASN A 130 9.58 -9.79 -5.08
CA ASN A 130 10.68 -10.23 -5.96
C ASN A 130 10.26 -10.35 -7.43
N ASP A 131 9.31 -9.52 -7.85
CA ASP A 131 8.67 -9.56 -9.15
C ASP A 131 7.93 -8.25 -9.40
N TYR A 132 8.43 -7.48 -10.37
CA TYR A 132 7.87 -6.18 -10.72
C TYR A 132 6.50 -6.24 -11.41
N GLY A 133 6.08 -7.42 -11.90
CA GLY A 133 4.76 -7.59 -12.50
C GLY A 133 3.65 -7.78 -11.47
N CYS A 134 3.99 -8.21 -10.25
CA CYS A 134 3.03 -8.52 -9.19
C CYS A 134 2.25 -7.31 -8.68
N ARG A 135 2.90 -6.14 -8.59
CA ARG A 135 2.35 -4.95 -7.93
C ARG A 135 2.47 -3.74 -8.84
N GLU A 136 1.36 -3.07 -9.09
CA GLU A 136 1.35 -1.79 -9.78
C GLU A 136 1.78 -0.63 -8.86
N PHE A 137 2.43 0.37 -9.44
CA PHE A 137 2.72 1.68 -8.83
C PHE A 137 2.94 2.71 -9.95
N ASN A 138 2.68 4.00 -9.66
CA ASN A 138 2.71 5.07 -10.65
C ASN A 138 3.49 6.31 -10.18
N ASP A 139 4.01 6.26 -8.97
CA ASP A 139 4.67 7.33 -8.25
C ASP A 139 5.95 6.82 -7.59
N LEU A 140 6.84 7.76 -7.32
CA LEU A 140 8.04 7.59 -6.53
C LEU A 140 7.82 8.22 -5.17
N ASP A 141 7.62 7.39 -4.14
CA ASP A 141 7.54 7.83 -2.76
C ASP A 141 8.92 7.87 -2.10
N ILE A 142 9.28 9.04 -1.57
CA ILE A 142 10.54 9.25 -0.85
C ILE A 142 10.26 9.90 0.49
N LEU A 143 10.77 9.32 1.57
CA LEU A 143 10.85 9.98 2.88
C LEU A 143 12.14 10.78 2.99
N ILE A 144 12.05 12.03 3.41
CA ILE A 144 13.19 12.91 3.70
C ILE A 144 12.98 13.62 5.05
N ASP A 145 14.06 14.13 5.63
CA ASP A 145 13.95 15.08 6.73
C ASP A 145 13.22 16.35 6.28
N ARG A 146 12.33 16.89 7.12
CA ARG A 146 11.62 18.15 6.83
C ARG A 146 12.59 19.30 6.53
N ALA A 147 13.76 19.32 7.16
CA ALA A 147 14.80 20.32 6.92
C ALA A 147 15.32 20.30 5.46
N SER A 148 15.27 19.15 4.79
CA SER A 148 15.77 18.94 3.43
C SER A 148 14.76 19.33 2.34
N ILE A 149 13.51 19.66 2.69
CA ILE A 149 12.45 19.99 1.72
C ILE A 149 12.90 21.06 0.73
N LYS A 150 13.53 22.13 1.21
CA LYS A 150 13.93 23.26 0.36
C LYS A 150 14.94 22.81 -0.70
N GLU A 151 15.92 22.02 -0.29
CA GLU A 151 16.99 21.53 -1.16
C GLU A 151 16.47 20.51 -2.18
N VAL A 152 15.68 19.54 -1.74
CA VAL A 152 15.05 18.53 -2.61
C VAL A 152 14.11 19.20 -3.63
N SER A 153 13.34 20.20 -3.19
CA SER A 153 12.48 20.99 -4.10
C SER A 153 13.30 21.72 -5.17
N GLN A 154 14.47 22.27 -4.80
CA GLN A 154 15.36 22.92 -5.77
C GLN A 154 15.94 21.92 -6.77
N ILE A 155 16.31 20.72 -6.32
CA ILE A 155 16.77 19.63 -7.19
C ILE A 155 15.69 19.24 -8.19
N LEU A 156 14.48 18.97 -7.71
CA LEU A 156 13.33 18.60 -8.56
C LEU A 156 13.02 19.68 -9.60
N ASN A 157 12.99 20.95 -9.20
CA ASN A 157 12.79 22.08 -10.12
C ASN A 157 13.89 22.14 -11.20
N LYS A 158 15.18 21.94 -10.84
CA LYS A 158 16.29 21.89 -11.80
C LYS A 158 16.17 20.70 -12.76
N LEU A 159 15.62 19.57 -12.29
CA LEU A 159 15.31 18.41 -13.11
C LEU A 159 14.05 18.58 -13.98
N GLY A 160 13.34 19.71 -13.86
CA GLY A 160 12.17 20.05 -14.66
C GLY A 160 10.84 19.54 -14.11
N TYR A 161 10.80 19.12 -12.85
CA TYR A 161 9.53 18.85 -12.17
C TYR A 161 8.89 20.16 -11.74
N VAL A 162 7.56 20.15 -11.70
CA VAL A 162 6.76 21.27 -11.18
C VAL A 162 5.77 20.75 -10.16
N GLN A 163 5.47 21.55 -9.14
CA GLN A 163 4.40 21.22 -8.19
C GLN A 163 3.06 21.53 -8.83
N GLY A 164 2.22 20.52 -8.99
CA GLY A 164 1.03 20.68 -9.82
C GLY A 164 0.15 19.46 -9.92
N THR A 165 -0.82 19.53 -10.82
CA THR A 165 -1.76 18.45 -11.14
C THR A 165 -1.76 18.17 -12.64
N ILE A 166 -2.32 17.02 -13.03
CA ILE A 166 -2.44 16.64 -14.44
C ILE A 166 -3.86 17.00 -14.92
N ASP A 167 -3.96 17.82 -15.96
CA ASP A 167 -5.22 17.95 -16.71
C ASP A 167 -5.31 16.85 -17.75
N PHE A 168 -6.09 15.81 -17.44
CA PHE A 168 -6.28 14.66 -18.32
C PHE A 168 -6.94 15.00 -19.66
N ARG A 169 -7.63 16.14 -19.80
CA ARG A 169 -8.23 16.54 -21.08
C ARG A 169 -7.19 17.08 -22.05
N THR A 170 -6.22 17.84 -21.52
CA THR A 170 -5.17 18.46 -22.33
C THR A 170 -3.86 17.67 -22.31
N ASN A 171 -3.75 16.67 -21.43
CA ASN A 171 -2.55 15.88 -21.18
C ASN A 171 -1.34 16.78 -20.88
N LYS A 172 -1.55 17.76 -19.98
CA LYS A 172 -0.54 18.73 -19.54
C LYS A 172 -0.47 18.80 -18.03
N VAL A 173 0.73 19.11 -17.53
CA VAL A 173 0.94 19.44 -16.12
C VAL A 173 0.58 20.91 -15.90
N ILE A 174 -0.32 21.16 -14.95
CA ILE A 174 -0.74 22.48 -14.51
C ILE A 174 -0.06 22.78 -13.19
N SER A 175 0.79 23.82 -13.17
CA SER A 175 1.41 24.29 -11.93
C SER A 175 0.35 24.81 -10.97
N SER A 176 0.45 24.43 -9.71
CA SER A 176 -0.42 24.95 -8.66
C SER A 176 0.05 26.31 -8.16
N GLU A 177 -0.87 27.06 -7.54
CA GLU A 177 -0.55 28.38 -7.00
C GLU A 177 0.38 28.26 -5.79
N ARG A 178 1.28 29.24 -5.61
CA ARG A 178 2.22 29.28 -4.46
C ARG A 178 1.50 29.19 -3.10
N LYS A 179 0.32 29.79 -2.98
CA LYS A 179 -0.49 29.76 -1.76
C LYS A 179 -0.97 28.34 -1.45
N GLU A 180 -1.42 27.60 -2.47
CA GLU A 180 -1.89 26.22 -2.35
C GLU A 180 -0.75 25.27 -1.97
N ILE A 181 0.40 25.41 -2.65
CA ILE A 181 1.62 24.65 -2.36
C ILE A 181 2.06 24.84 -0.89
N ALA A 182 2.06 26.10 -0.42
CA ALA A 182 2.44 26.43 0.94
C ALA A 182 1.44 25.88 1.97
N LEU A 183 0.13 26.02 1.72
CA LEU A 183 -0.91 25.51 2.61
C LEU A 183 -0.83 23.98 2.73
N TRP A 184 -0.65 23.28 1.61
CA TRP A 184 -0.55 21.81 1.59
C TRP A 184 0.57 21.30 2.51
N SER A 185 1.75 21.91 2.43
CA SER A 185 2.90 21.50 3.24
C SER A 185 2.72 21.76 4.74
N MET A 186 1.71 22.55 5.14
CA MET A 186 1.36 22.80 6.55
C MET A 186 0.36 21.78 7.11
N VAL A 187 -0.46 21.17 6.25
CA VAL A 187 -1.59 20.31 6.66
C VAL A 187 -1.49 18.88 6.12
N SER A 188 -0.37 18.56 5.46
CA SER A 188 -0.12 17.25 4.87
C SER A 188 1.20 16.66 5.37
N HIS A 189 1.35 15.37 5.10
CA HIS A 189 2.54 14.58 5.39
C HIS A 189 3.60 14.63 4.27
N GLU A 190 3.21 15.18 3.12
CA GLU A 190 4.01 15.33 1.92
C GLU A 190 3.93 16.76 1.39
N VAL A 191 4.94 17.15 0.62
CA VAL A 191 4.88 18.40 -0.15
C VAL A 191 3.84 18.27 -1.25
N TYR A 192 3.41 19.40 -1.82
CA TYR A 192 2.54 19.36 -2.98
C TYR A 192 3.22 18.56 -4.11
N PRO A 193 2.56 17.56 -4.72
CA PRO A 193 3.21 16.61 -5.62
C PRO A 193 4.04 17.24 -6.73
N PHE A 194 5.25 16.71 -6.93
CA PHE A 194 6.10 17.08 -8.05
C PHE A 194 5.78 16.19 -9.25
N ILE A 195 5.44 16.80 -10.38
CA ILE A 195 5.09 16.08 -11.60
C ILE A 195 5.94 16.59 -12.75
N LYS A 196 6.45 15.65 -13.56
CA LYS A 196 7.10 15.96 -14.83
C LYS A 196 6.48 15.10 -15.93
N GLN A 197 6.22 15.73 -17.07
CA GLN A 197 5.73 15.04 -18.26
C GLN A 197 6.88 14.37 -19.01
N PHE A 198 6.65 13.15 -19.46
CA PHE A 198 7.56 12.35 -20.27
C PHE A 198 6.81 11.76 -21.46
N ASP A 199 7.55 11.31 -22.47
CA ASP A 199 6.98 10.65 -23.65
C ASP A 199 7.34 9.16 -23.65
N MET A 200 7.00 8.47 -22.54
CA MET A 200 7.17 7.03 -22.42
C MET A 200 5.87 6.29 -22.79
N PRO A 201 5.94 5.08 -23.37
CA PRO A 201 4.77 4.30 -23.77
C PRO A 201 3.71 4.11 -22.67
N LEU A 202 4.12 3.81 -21.43
CA LEU A 202 3.20 3.57 -20.31
C LEU A 202 3.20 4.69 -19.26
N SER A 203 4.28 5.48 -19.19
CA SER A 203 4.52 6.51 -18.17
C SER A 203 4.61 7.91 -18.77
N LYS A 204 3.45 8.46 -19.16
CA LYS A 204 3.36 9.84 -19.68
C LYS A 204 3.75 10.90 -18.66
N TYR A 205 3.74 10.54 -17.39
CA TYR A 205 4.12 11.40 -16.28
C TYR A 205 4.94 10.59 -15.29
N HIS A 206 5.83 11.28 -14.60
CA HIS A 206 6.48 10.80 -13.40
C HIS A 206 6.07 11.72 -12.25
N LYS A 207 5.51 11.11 -11.20
CA LYS A 207 5.11 11.79 -9.97
C LYS A 207 6.10 11.42 -8.88
N ALA A 208 6.73 12.42 -8.28
CA ALA A 208 7.60 12.26 -7.12
C ALA A 208 6.90 12.82 -5.89
N ASP A 209 6.52 11.93 -4.98
CA ASP A 209 5.85 12.25 -3.72
C ASP A 209 6.90 12.32 -2.61
N ILE A 210 7.21 13.55 -2.21
CA ILE A 210 8.24 13.83 -1.21
C ILE A 210 7.56 13.97 0.15
N GLN A 211 7.69 12.92 0.95
CA GLN A 211 7.13 12.79 2.29
C GLN A 211 8.13 13.31 3.33
N PHE A 212 7.63 14.01 4.33
CA PHE A 212 8.42 14.57 5.44
C PHE A 212 7.80 14.28 6.81
N SER A 213 6.74 13.48 6.84
CA SER A 213 6.03 13.05 8.05
C SER A 213 5.62 11.59 7.90
N ILE A 214 5.67 10.84 8.99
CA ILE A 214 5.09 9.48 9.06
C ILE A 214 3.62 9.50 9.50
N ASP A 215 3.10 10.63 9.99
CA ASP A 215 1.70 10.76 10.38
C ASP A 215 0.86 11.25 9.20
N LEU A 216 0.36 10.31 8.40
CA LEU A 216 -0.40 10.60 7.18
C LEU A 216 -1.73 11.31 7.48
N LEU A 217 -2.12 12.24 6.59
CA LEU A 217 -3.40 12.96 6.62
C LEU A 217 -3.63 13.77 7.91
N THR A 218 -2.56 14.27 8.52
CA THR A 218 -2.59 15.06 9.76
C THR A 218 -1.69 16.29 9.67
N SER A 219 -1.89 17.23 10.59
CA SER A 219 -0.98 18.37 10.81
C SER A 219 0.08 18.07 11.88
N THR A 220 0.04 16.88 12.46
CA THR A 220 0.94 16.43 13.53
C THR A 220 2.37 16.38 13.00
N ARG A 221 3.29 17.00 13.76
CA ARG A 221 4.71 17.00 13.43
C ARG A 221 5.33 15.68 13.88
N THR A 222 6.08 15.05 12.98
CA THR A 222 6.80 13.80 13.27
C THR A 222 8.28 13.88 12.87
N ASP A 223 8.88 15.06 12.99
CA ASP A 223 10.24 15.31 12.48
C ASP A 223 11.30 14.43 13.20
N GLU A 224 11.11 14.19 14.51
CA GLU A 224 12.00 13.35 15.31
C GLU A 224 11.85 11.87 14.92
N GLU A 225 10.61 11.42 14.74
CA GLU A 225 10.29 10.05 14.32
C GLU A 225 10.83 9.76 12.92
N VAL A 226 10.67 10.70 11.98
CA VAL A 226 11.26 10.64 10.64
C VAL A 226 12.78 10.56 10.73
N SER A 227 13.41 11.39 11.57
CA SER A 227 14.86 11.34 11.78
C SER A 227 15.33 9.98 12.30
N VAL A 228 14.57 9.36 13.21
CA VAL A 228 14.85 8.00 13.72
C VAL A 228 14.73 6.96 12.61
N PHE A 229 13.67 7.02 11.80
CA PHE A 229 13.45 6.12 10.66
C PHE A 229 14.58 6.21 9.63
N LEU A 230 14.97 7.42 9.26
CA LEU A 230 16.03 7.64 8.29
C LEU A 230 17.41 7.24 8.82
N LYS A 231 17.69 7.41 10.12
CA LYS A 231 18.93 6.92 10.76
C LYS A 231 19.04 5.39 10.75
N ARG A 232 17.90 4.69 10.81
CA ARG A 232 17.82 3.22 10.73
C ARG A 232 17.58 2.72 9.30
N SER A 233 17.74 3.58 8.29
CA SER A 233 17.65 3.15 6.90
C SER A 233 18.70 2.09 6.58
N GLN A 234 18.41 1.31 5.54
CA GLN A 234 19.24 0.23 5.05
C GLN A 234 19.33 0.29 3.52
N THR A 235 20.37 -0.31 2.98
CA THR A 235 20.58 -0.38 1.53
C THR A 235 19.92 -1.62 0.94
N VAL A 236 19.16 -1.43 -0.13
CA VAL A 236 18.62 -2.50 -0.98
C VAL A 236 19.15 -2.37 -2.41
N SER A 237 19.24 -3.49 -3.12
CA SER A 237 19.59 -3.50 -4.54
C SER A 237 18.30 -3.55 -5.37
N ILE A 238 18.02 -2.48 -6.11
CA ILE A 238 16.86 -2.37 -7.00
C ILE A 238 17.36 -2.15 -8.42
N MET A 239 17.02 -3.07 -9.33
CA MET A 239 17.44 -3.04 -10.74
C MET A 239 18.94 -2.75 -10.94
N GLY A 240 19.80 -3.27 -10.05
CA GLY A 240 21.26 -3.09 -10.09
C GLY A 240 21.81 -1.84 -9.38
N HIS A 241 20.95 -0.98 -8.83
CA HIS A 241 21.35 0.19 -8.06
C HIS A 241 21.22 -0.06 -6.55
N LYS A 242 22.22 0.37 -5.79
CA LYS A 242 22.16 0.40 -4.33
C LYS A 242 21.43 1.66 -3.90
N LEU A 243 20.28 1.51 -3.25
CA LEU A 243 19.40 2.61 -2.86
C LEU A 243 18.98 2.44 -1.40
N SER A 244 18.72 3.57 -0.73
CA SER A 244 18.26 3.59 0.66
C SER A 244 16.75 3.31 0.79
N THR A 245 16.36 2.52 1.77
CA THR A 245 14.98 2.33 2.23
C THR A 245 14.94 2.18 3.75
N LEU A 246 13.76 2.16 4.37
CA LEU A 246 13.63 1.98 5.82
C LEU A 246 14.07 0.57 6.26
N SER A 247 14.46 0.42 7.53
CA SER A 247 14.57 -0.91 8.15
C SER A 247 13.25 -1.67 7.99
N TRP A 248 13.27 -3.00 7.92
CA TRP A 248 12.03 -3.75 7.73
C TRP A 248 11.02 -3.57 8.89
N ALA A 249 11.49 -3.35 10.11
CA ALA A 249 10.62 -2.99 11.22
C ALA A 249 9.92 -1.63 10.97
N ASP A 250 10.68 -0.60 10.58
CA ASP A 250 10.15 0.74 10.33
C ASP A 250 9.26 0.80 9.08
N PHE A 251 9.60 0.03 8.05
CA PHE A 251 8.81 -0.07 6.83
C PHE A 251 7.46 -0.75 7.11
N LEU A 252 7.42 -1.78 7.96
CA LEU A 252 6.16 -2.39 8.40
C LEU A 252 5.30 -1.40 9.21
N ILE A 253 5.93 -0.63 10.11
CA ILE A 253 5.24 0.44 10.85
C ILE A 253 4.63 1.44 9.86
N PHE A 254 5.40 1.89 8.87
CA PHE A 254 4.95 2.83 7.85
C PHE A 254 3.74 2.28 7.06
N LEU A 255 3.79 1.03 6.59
CA LEU A 255 2.65 0.40 5.91
C LEU A 255 1.40 0.32 6.79
N CYS A 256 1.57 0.00 8.08
CA CYS A 256 0.48 -0.06 9.03
C CYS A 256 -0.16 1.30 9.27
N ILE A 257 0.63 2.37 9.40
CA ILE A 257 0.11 3.74 9.54
C ILE A 257 -0.65 4.14 8.27
N HIS A 258 -0.06 3.91 7.10
CA HIS A 258 -0.68 4.24 5.81
C HIS A 258 -2.05 3.56 5.66
N PHE A 259 -2.12 2.26 5.91
CA PHE A 259 -3.37 1.52 5.85
C PHE A 259 -4.40 2.05 6.85
N TYR A 260 -4.00 2.26 8.11
CA TYR A 260 -4.90 2.79 9.13
C TYR A 260 -5.46 4.16 8.77
N LYS A 261 -4.60 5.11 8.39
CA LYS A 261 -4.99 6.51 8.17
C LYS A 261 -5.97 6.68 7.03
N GLU A 262 -5.78 5.97 5.91
CA GLU A 262 -6.77 5.99 4.83
C GLU A 262 -8.06 5.24 5.21
N ALA A 263 -7.95 4.17 6.03
CA ALA A 263 -9.12 3.39 6.44
C ALA A 263 -10.06 4.13 7.40
N ILE A 264 -9.54 5.09 8.17
CA ILE A 264 -10.33 5.91 9.10
C ILE A 264 -10.67 7.31 8.57
N ASN A 265 -10.12 7.72 7.43
CA ASN A 265 -10.38 9.04 6.86
C ASN A 265 -11.60 9.00 5.94
N TYR A 266 -12.63 9.79 6.24
CA TYR A 266 -13.87 9.81 5.47
C TYR A 266 -13.65 10.09 3.97
N ASP A 267 -12.80 11.04 3.62
CA ASP A 267 -12.56 11.42 2.23
C ASP A 267 -11.91 10.28 1.43
N GLU A 268 -11.08 9.47 2.08
CA GLU A 268 -10.47 8.29 1.45
C GLU A 268 -11.45 7.11 1.40
N VAL A 269 -12.32 6.97 2.41
CA VAL A 269 -13.42 5.98 2.42
C VAL A 269 -14.39 6.21 1.26
N ILE A 270 -14.92 7.43 1.08
CA ILE A 270 -15.89 7.70 -0.01
C ILE A 270 -15.27 7.60 -1.41
N LYS A 271 -13.94 7.67 -1.51
CA LYS A 271 -13.16 7.44 -2.74
C LYS A 271 -12.75 5.97 -2.91
N TYR A 272 -13.22 5.06 -2.05
CA TYR A 272 -12.89 3.64 -2.04
C TYR A 272 -11.40 3.33 -1.88
N LYS A 273 -10.65 4.24 -1.25
CA LYS A 273 -9.23 4.04 -1.01
C LYS A 273 -8.95 3.38 0.33
N ASP A 274 -9.87 3.43 1.28
CA ASP A 274 -9.79 2.80 2.61
C ASP A 274 -9.33 1.32 2.59
N LEU A 275 -10.15 0.41 2.06
CA LEU A 275 -10.02 -1.03 2.21
C LEU A 275 -9.75 -1.70 0.86
N LEU A 276 -8.48 -1.75 0.48
CA LEU A 276 -8.01 -2.37 -0.76
C LEU A 276 -7.03 -3.50 -0.46
N LEU A 277 -7.22 -4.69 -1.06
CA LEU A 277 -6.38 -5.86 -0.71
C LEU A 277 -4.91 -5.64 -1.01
N TYR A 278 -4.51 -4.80 -1.97
CA TYR A 278 -3.08 -4.55 -2.20
C TYR A 278 -2.38 -4.02 -0.93
N LYS A 279 -3.07 -3.24 -0.08
CA LYS A 279 -2.52 -2.70 1.18
C LYS A 279 -2.37 -3.77 2.24
N SER A 280 -3.40 -4.60 2.41
CA SER A 280 -3.37 -5.68 3.39
C SER A 280 -2.44 -6.81 2.96
N CYS A 281 -2.34 -7.08 1.66
CA CYS A 281 -1.42 -8.08 1.15
C CYS A 281 0.03 -7.61 1.16
N ASP A 282 0.32 -6.31 0.98
CA ASP A 282 1.67 -5.76 1.21
C ASP A 282 2.14 -6.09 2.64
N ILE A 283 1.30 -5.87 3.65
CA ILE A 283 1.58 -6.21 5.06
C ILE A 283 1.74 -7.72 5.26
N HIS A 284 0.77 -8.52 4.79
CA HIS A 284 0.81 -9.98 4.94
C HIS A 284 2.04 -10.61 4.28
N ASN A 285 2.33 -10.22 3.04
CA ASN A 285 3.42 -10.79 2.26
C ASN A 285 4.77 -10.33 2.78
N MET A 286 4.88 -9.13 3.36
CA MET A 286 6.08 -8.68 4.03
C MET A 286 6.39 -9.52 5.27
N VAL A 287 5.41 -9.75 6.14
CA VAL A 287 5.62 -10.52 7.38
C VAL A 287 5.94 -11.98 7.09
N ASN A 288 5.33 -12.58 6.07
CA ASN A 288 5.59 -13.98 5.70
C ASN A 288 6.83 -14.17 4.81
N ASN A 289 7.54 -13.10 4.45
CA ASN A 289 8.77 -13.23 3.66
C ASN A 289 9.97 -13.48 4.59
N HIS A 290 10.41 -14.74 4.64
CA HIS A 290 11.54 -15.18 5.47
C HIS A 290 12.88 -14.52 5.15
N ASN A 291 13.03 -13.88 3.98
CA ASN A 291 14.24 -13.12 3.63
C ASN A 291 14.26 -11.73 4.28
N LEU A 292 13.12 -11.25 4.79
CA LEU A 292 13.01 -9.97 5.48
C LEU A 292 13.06 -10.23 6.99
N ASN A 293 14.19 -9.89 7.60
CA ASN A 293 14.33 -9.99 9.05
C ASN A 293 13.63 -8.79 9.72
N ILE A 294 12.41 -8.99 10.22
CA ILE A 294 11.66 -8.00 10.98
C ILE A 294 12.04 -8.13 12.45
N ASP A 295 12.71 -7.12 12.99
CA ASP A 295 12.96 -7.03 14.44
C ASP A 295 11.68 -6.59 15.17
N TRP A 296 10.96 -7.57 15.70
CA TRP A 296 9.71 -7.36 16.43
C TRP A 296 9.88 -6.61 17.75
N TYR A 297 11.03 -6.73 18.41
CA TYR A 297 11.28 -6.02 19.67
C TYR A 297 11.55 -4.53 19.39
N GLN A 298 12.37 -4.23 18.37
CA GLN A 298 12.55 -2.87 17.88
C GLN A 298 11.22 -2.26 17.45
N LEU A 299 10.38 -3.02 16.74
CA LEU A 299 9.06 -2.56 16.31
C LEU A 299 8.20 -2.18 17.52
N ILE A 300 8.07 -3.06 18.51
CA ILE A 300 7.26 -2.78 19.71
C ILE A 300 7.78 -1.54 20.45
N ASP A 301 9.10 -1.43 20.64
CA ASP A 301 9.74 -0.29 21.31
C ASP A 301 9.48 1.02 20.56
N THR A 302 9.64 1.02 19.24
CA THR A 302 9.38 2.19 18.39
C THR A 302 7.92 2.61 18.47
N VAL A 303 7.00 1.65 18.37
CA VAL A 303 5.54 1.91 18.38
C VAL A 303 5.08 2.51 19.70
N LYS A 304 5.61 2.03 20.83
CA LYS A 304 5.33 2.58 22.16
C LYS A 304 5.97 3.95 22.36
N THR A 305 7.22 4.12 21.93
CA THR A 305 7.92 5.40 22.04
C THR A 305 7.20 6.50 21.26
N PHE A 306 6.67 6.18 20.08
CA PHE A 306 5.95 7.12 19.22
C PHE A 306 4.46 7.25 19.57
N ASN A 307 3.94 6.47 20.53
CA ASN A 307 2.53 6.43 20.92
C ASN A 307 1.56 6.17 19.75
N ILE A 308 1.94 5.25 18.85
CA ILE A 308 1.17 4.90 17.63
C ILE A 308 0.53 3.50 17.70
N GLU A 309 0.38 2.92 18.90
CA GLU A 309 -0.13 1.57 19.13
C GLU A 309 -1.47 1.34 18.44
N LYS A 310 -2.39 2.31 18.48
CA LYS A 310 -3.72 2.19 17.86
C LYS A 310 -3.64 1.92 16.35
N SER A 311 -2.77 2.65 15.65
CA SER A 311 -2.59 2.54 14.20
C SER A 311 -2.01 1.17 13.83
N ILE A 312 -1.02 0.72 14.60
CA ILE A 312 -0.33 -0.54 14.32
C ILE A 312 -1.20 -1.74 14.69
N TYR A 313 -1.83 -1.71 15.86
CA TYR A 313 -2.76 -2.74 16.28
C TYR A 313 -3.93 -2.86 15.30
N TYR A 314 -4.54 -1.75 14.87
CA TYR A 314 -5.63 -1.76 13.88
C TYR A 314 -5.23 -2.55 12.64
N SER A 315 -4.09 -2.19 12.04
CA SER A 315 -3.62 -2.77 10.79
C SER A 315 -3.27 -4.25 10.96
N LEU A 316 -2.45 -4.59 11.96
CA LEU A 316 -2.05 -5.99 12.18
C LEU A 316 -3.24 -6.88 12.57
N TYR A 317 -4.15 -6.39 13.41
CA TYR A 317 -5.36 -7.11 13.81
C TYR A 317 -6.27 -7.38 12.61
N TYR A 318 -6.62 -6.36 11.84
CA TYR A 318 -7.53 -6.50 10.70
C TYR A 318 -6.95 -7.26 9.52
N VAL A 319 -5.63 -7.15 9.26
CA VAL A 319 -4.99 -8.02 8.28
C VAL A 319 -4.99 -9.48 8.78
N SER A 320 -4.85 -9.72 10.08
CA SER A 320 -4.98 -11.09 10.65
C SER A 320 -6.41 -11.64 10.54
N GLN A 321 -7.44 -10.78 10.59
CA GLN A 321 -8.83 -11.21 10.33
C GLN A 321 -9.05 -11.66 8.87
N LEU A 322 -8.28 -11.11 7.92
CA LEU A 322 -8.38 -11.51 6.50
C LEU A 322 -7.58 -12.78 6.18
N TYR A 323 -6.37 -12.90 6.72
CA TYR A 323 -5.41 -13.93 6.30
C TYR A 323 -5.16 -15.02 7.34
N GLY A 324 -5.78 -14.91 8.51
CA GLY A 324 -5.49 -15.73 9.68
C GLY A 324 -4.32 -15.21 10.50
N ASN A 325 -3.94 -15.94 11.55
CA ASN A 325 -2.84 -15.53 12.44
C ASN A 325 -1.47 -15.77 11.77
N PHE A 326 -0.86 -14.69 11.28
CA PHE A 326 0.52 -14.67 10.76
C PHE A 326 1.45 -13.73 11.54
N ILE A 327 0.91 -12.91 12.44
CA ILE A 327 1.67 -12.06 13.34
C ILE A 327 2.04 -12.85 14.60
N PRO A 328 3.27 -12.72 15.14
CA PRO A 328 3.61 -13.31 16.42
C PRO A 328 2.68 -12.83 17.53
N VAL A 329 2.13 -13.76 18.31
CA VAL A 329 1.10 -13.48 19.34
C VAL A 329 1.55 -12.38 20.31
N PHE A 330 2.80 -12.44 20.78
CA PHE A 330 3.36 -11.47 21.72
C PHE A 330 3.35 -10.02 21.19
N VAL A 331 3.39 -9.83 19.87
CA VAL A 331 3.35 -8.49 19.24
C VAL A 331 1.96 -7.90 19.36
N LEU A 332 0.93 -8.65 18.97
CA LEU A 332 -0.46 -8.20 19.07
C LEU A 332 -0.85 -7.96 20.53
N GLU A 333 -0.42 -8.82 21.46
CA GLU A 333 -0.66 -8.64 22.89
C GLU A 333 0.04 -7.38 23.44
N ALA A 334 1.30 -7.15 23.07
CA ALA A 334 2.07 -6.01 23.55
C ALA A 334 1.56 -4.65 23.04
N LEU A 335 0.87 -4.64 21.89
CA LEU A 335 0.36 -3.43 21.23
C LEU A 335 -1.16 -3.23 21.41
N LYS A 336 -1.86 -4.18 22.04
CA LYS A 336 -3.32 -4.13 22.18
C LYS A 336 -3.76 -2.94 23.02
N PRO A 337 -4.56 -2.01 22.47
CA PRO A 337 -5.12 -0.91 23.25
C PRO A 337 -6.17 -1.41 24.25
N ASN A 338 -6.32 -0.69 25.37
CA ASN A 338 -7.36 -0.99 26.37
C ASN A 338 -8.80 -0.81 25.84
N ASN A 339 -8.99 0.12 24.90
CA ASN A 339 -10.28 0.40 24.27
C ASN A 339 -10.19 0.12 22.75
N LEU A 340 -11.09 -0.71 22.24
CA LEU A 340 -11.18 -1.13 20.84
C LEU A 340 -12.33 -0.47 20.05
N ASP A 341 -13.08 0.46 20.64
CA ASP A 341 -14.23 1.15 20.04
C ASP A 341 -13.86 1.91 18.76
N TYR A 342 -12.59 2.30 18.65
CA TYR A 342 -12.05 3.04 17.51
C TYR A 342 -11.93 2.21 16.22
N LEU A 343 -11.89 0.87 16.32
CA LEU A 343 -11.60 -0.02 15.18
C LEU A 343 -12.63 0.13 14.04
N ASN A 344 -13.88 0.46 14.38
CA ASN A 344 -14.94 0.63 13.39
C ASN A 344 -15.27 2.10 13.10
N LYS A 345 -14.48 3.05 13.59
CA LYS A 345 -14.75 4.49 13.42
C LYS A 345 -14.07 5.05 12.18
N VAL A 346 -14.77 5.99 11.56
CA VAL A 346 -14.27 6.83 10.46
C VAL A 346 -14.55 8.28 10.85
N THR A 347 -13.59 9.18 10.59
CA THR A 347 -13.66 10.59 10.98
C THR A 347 -13.30 11.50 9.82
N PHE A 348 -13.76 12.74 9.86
CA PHE A 348 -13.13 13.82 9.10
C PHE A 348 -11.84 14.27 9.82
N TYR A 349 -10.90 14.87 9.08
CA TYR A 349 -9.62 15.39 9.58
C TYR A 349 -9.64 15.89 11.03
N GLU A 350 -8.77 15.32 11.88
CA GLU A 350 -8.36 15.74 13.25
C GLU A 350 -9.44 16.25 14.21
N LYS A 351 -10.74 16.05 13.92
CA LYS A 351 -11.83 16.50 14.79
C LYS A 351 -12.85 15.38 14.97
N ASP A 352 -13.30 15.20 16.21
CA ASP A 352 -14.48 14.42 16.60
C ASP A 352 -15.80 14.98 16.03
N HIS A 353 -15.74 15.78 14.95
CA HIS A 353 -16.90 16.32 14.25
C HIS A 353 -17.13 15.50 12.98
N GLY A 354 -18.19 14.68 13.00
CA GLY A 354 -18.45 13.72 11.93
C GLY A 354 -17.81 12.37 12.25
N LEU A 355 -18.43 11.67 13.21
CA LEU A 355 -18.06 10.31 13.55
C LEU A 355 -18.97 9.36 12.80
N PHE A 356 -18.39 8.60 11.88
CA PHE A 356 -19.08 7.50 11.23
C PHE A 356 -18.67 6.18 11.84
N THR A 357 -19.49 5.16 11.67
CA THR A 357 -19.17 3.83 12.16
C THR A 357 -19.59 2.76 11.17
N TRP A 358 -18.75 1.74 11.10
CA TRP A 358 -19.07 0.47 10.48
C TRP A 358 -19.86 -0.41 11.45
N THR A 359 -20.80 -1.19 10.93
CA THR A 359 -21.52 -2.24 11.67
C THR A 359 -21.14 -3.64 11.21
N ASP A 360 -20.74 -3.77 9.95
CA ASP A 360 -20.31 -5.04 9.38
C ASP A 360 -18.86 -5.39 9.78
N THR A 361 -18.53 -6.68 9.69
CA THR A 361 -17.19 -7.20 9.95
C THR A 361 -16.17 -6.61 8.98
N ILE A 362 -14.89 -6.59 9.37
CA ILE A 362 -13.84 -6.10 8.46
C ILE A 362 -13.76 -6.95 7.18
N VAL A 363 -13.93 -8.27 7.31
CA VAL A 363 -13.84 -9.20 6.18
C VAL A 363 -14.94 -8.91 5.16
N ASN A 364 -16.19 -8.77 5.59
CA ASN A 364 -17.29 -8.42 4.69
C ASN A 364 -17.09 -7.05 4.04
N ARG A 365 -16.60 -6.05 4.79
CA ARG A 365 -16.31 -4.73 4.25
C ARG A 365 -15.30 -4.77 3.10
N PHE A 366 -14.24 -5.59 3.20
CA PHE A 366 -13.28 -5.73 2.09
C PHE A 366 -13.96 -6.19 0.80
N PHE A 367 -14.86 -7.17 0.88
CA PHE A 367 -15.49 -7.78 -0.30
C PHE A 367 -16.82 -7.15 -0.72
N ASN A 368 -17.32 -6.17 0.02
CA ASN A 368 -18.52 -5.43 -0.32
C ASN A 368 -18.18 -4.16 -1.15
N PRO A 369 -18.41 -4.17 -2.48
CA PRO A 369 -18.17 -3.01 -3.32
C PRO A 369 -19.15 -1.86 -3.04
N MET A 370 -20.25 -2.11 -2.32
CA MET A 370 -21.25 -1.12 -1.94
C MET A 370 -21.06 -0.58 -0.52
N ARG A 371 -19.99 -0.98 0.19
CA ARG A 371 -19.78 -0.68 1.63
C ARG A 371 -19.98 0.80 1.98
N VAL A 372 -19.59 1.74 1.12
CA VAL A 372 -19.70 3.18 1.42
C VAL A 372 -21.16 3.58 1.73
N SER A 373 -22.13 2.92 1.11
CA SER A 373 -23.56 3.15 1.38
C SER A 373 -24.05 2.62 2.75
N GLU A 374 -23.28 1.74 3.38
CA GLU A 374 -23.55 1.14 4.69
C GLU A 374 -22.84 1.88 5.84
N LEU A 375 -22.04 2.91 5.51
CA LEU A 375 -21.37 3.73 6.50
C LEU A 375 -22.40 4.57 7.27
N ILE A 376 -22.47 4.38 8.59
CA ILE A 376 -23.47 5.05 9.43
C ILE A 376 -22.91 6.36 9.96
N ASP A 377 -23.57 7.48 9.66
CA ASP A 377 -23.34 8.76 10.32
C ASP A 377 -23.95 8.76 11.73
N LEU A 378 -23.11 8.89 12.77
CA LEU A 378 -23.57 8.92 14.15
C LEU A 378 -24.14 10.28 14.57
N ASN A 379 -23.97 11.33 13.78
CA ASN A 379 -24.56 12.64 14.06
C ASN A 379 -26.06 12.66 13.70
N LEU A 380 -26.49 11.90 12.69
CA LEU A 380 -27.90 11.81 12.29
C LEU A 380 -28.76 10.99 13.24
N LYS A 381 -28.16 10.22 14.17
CA LYS A 381 -28.88 9.46 15.20
C LYS A 381 -29.18 10.28 16.47
N LYS A 382 -28.77 11.55 16.54
CA LYS A 382 -29.00 12.46 17.69
C LYS A 382 -30.20 13.40 17.53
N THR A 383 -30.94 13.26 16.43
CA THR A 383 -32.26 13.86 16.20
C THR A 383 -33.31 12.77 16.19
#